data_AF-A0A2G2KE50-F1
#
_entry.id   AF-A0A2G2KE50-F1
#
_cell.length_a   1.000
_cell.length_b   1.000
_cell.length_c   1.000
_cell.angle_alpha   90.00
_cell.angle_beta   90.00
_cell.angle_gamma   90.00
#
_symmetry.space_group_name_H-M   'P 1'
#
loop_
_entity.id
_entity.type
_entity.pdbx_description
1 polymer ?
#
loop_
_entity_poly.entity_id
_entity_poly.type
_entity_poly.pdbx_seq_one_letter_code
_entity_poly.pdbx_strand_id
1 'polypeptide(L)'
;MKTPVRLEQAITKLYVAFHNGTLNPECCKSCAVGNICDNTDYWNYLTESHGSLELSYIGKLNESFGRRVYGYSPKELLRIEIVFLKGCGFSVPLTLHSKRPENPTDKDLLFHGLNATIEFLCKLDNIPNVMDYSKLFEFENNQPKYQLPLFVS
;
A
#
# COMPACT_ATOMS: atom_id res chain seq x y z
N MET A 1 11.83 -6.07 15.78
CA MET A 1 12.08 -4.72 15.24
C MET A 1 11.02 -3.78 15.78
N LYS A 2 11.35 -2.54 16.13
CA LYS A 2 10.35 -1.55 16.50
C LYS A 2 9.87 -0.87 15.21
N THR A 3 8.70 -1.26 14.74
CA THR A 3 8.02 -0.67 13.59
C THR A 3 7.38 0.68 14.00
N PRO A 4 7.40 1.70 13.13
CA PRO A 4 6.71 2.96 13.34
C PRO A 4 5.22 2.74 13.49
N VAL A 5 4.60 3.51 14.39
CA VAL A 5 3.16 3.41 14.66
C VAL A 5 2.33 3.61 13.39
N ARG A 6 2.72 4.54 12.50
CA ARG A 6 2.02 4.79 11.23
C ARG A 6 2.02 3.58 10.28
N LEU A 7 3.12 2.81 10.28
CA LEU A 7 3.29 1.63 9.44
C LEU A 7 2.43 0.48 9.98
N GLU A 8 2.51 0.22 11.30
CA GLU A 8 1.69 -0.79 11.97
C GLU A 8 0.19 -0.53 11.77
N GLN A 9 -0.24 0.73 11.92
CA GLN A 9 -1.62 1.13 11.68
C GLN A 9 -2.05 0.89 10.23
N ALA A 10 -1.21 1.27 9.26
CA ALA A 10 -1.52 1.06 7.84
C ALA A 10 -1.63 -0.44 7.50
N ILE A 11 -0.66 -1.26 7.92
CA ILE A 11 -0.66 -2.70 7.69
C ILE A 11 -1.88 -3.35 8.35
N THR A 12 -2.18 -3.00 9.60
CA THR A 12 -3.34 -3.53 10.33
C THR A 12 -4.65 -3.23 9.59
N LYS A 13 -4.86 -1.98 9.15
CA LYS A 13 -6.08 -1.58 8.41
C LYS A 13 -6.20 -2.33 7.08
N LEU A 14 -5.10 -2.48 6.34
CA LEU A 14 -5.08 -3.22 5.09
C LEU A 14 -5.34 -4.73 5.29
N TYR A 15 -4.76 -5.32 6.34
CA TYR A 15 -5.00 -6.71 6.74
C TYR A 15 -6.49 -6.95 7.02
N VAL A 16 -7.10 -6.10 7.84
CA VAL A 16 -8.53 -6.19 8.18
C VAL A 16 -9.37 -6.06 6.92
N ALA A 17 -9.08 -5.08 6.05
CA ALA A 17 -9.83 -4.86 4.82
C ALA A 17 -9.75 -6.04 3.85
N PHE A 18 -8.56 -6.64 3.69
CA PHE A 18 -8.35 -7.81 2.85
C PHE A 18 -9.14 -9.03 3.37
N HIS A 19 -9.03 -9.35 4.66
CA HIS A 19 -9.70 -10.52 5.24
C HIS A 19 -11.21 -10.35 5.36
N ASN A 20 -11.71 -9.14 5.53
CA ASN A 20 -13.14 -8.85 5.54
C ASN A 20 -13.75 -8.73 4.14
N GLY A 21 -12.94 -8.80 3.08
CA GLY A 21 -13.42 -8.65 1.70
C GLY A 21 -13.91 -7.24 1.36
N THR A 22 -13.42 -6.22 2.09
CA THR A 22 -13.79 -4.81 1.88
C THR A 22 -12.73 -4.02 1.11
N LEU A 23 -11.62 -4.65 0.73
CA LEU A 23 -10.58 -4.03 -0.10
C LEU A 23 -11.01 -4.03 -1.58
N ASN A 24 -11.14 -2.84 -2.17
CA ASN A 24 -11.63 -2.65 -3.54
C ASN A 24 -10.82 -1.57 -4.30
N PRO A 25 -10.05 -1.95 -5.35
CA PRO A 25 -9.26 -1.05 -6.18
C PRO A 25 -10.05 0.07 -6.88
N GLU A 26 -11.33 -0.16 -7.18
CA GLU A 26 -12.14 0.79 -7.95
C GLU A 26 -12.91 1.78 -7.06
N CYS A 27 -12.75 1.71 -5.73
CA CYS A 27 -13.47 2.55 -4.79
C CYS A 27 -12.50 3.42 -3.96
N CYS A 28 -12.57 4.74 -4.08
CA CYS A 28 -11.68 5.66 -3.36
C CYS A 28 -11.74 5.54 -1.82
N LYS A 29 -12.82 4.99 -1.27
CA LYS A 29 -12.98 4.75 0.18
C LYS A 29 -12.48 3.39 0.62
N SER A 30 -12.34 2.45 -0.30
CA SER A 30 -12.09 1.05 -0.02
C SER A 30 -10.83 0.51 -0.71
N CYS A 31 -10.11 1.32 -1.49
CA CYS A 31 -8.78 1.00 -2.00
C CYS A 31 -7.75 1.01 -0.85
N ALA A 32 -6.47 0.77 -1.17
CA ALA A 32 -5.42 0.79 -0.15
C ALA A 32 -5.36 2.13 0.60
N VAL A 33 -5.36 3.25 -0.13
CA VAL A 33 -5.31 4.58 0.50
C VAL A 33 -6.57 4.89 1.29
N GLY A 34 -7.74 4.54 0.74
CA GLY A 34 -9.03 4.70 1.42
C GLY A 34 -9.04 4.00 2.78
N ASN A 35 -8.62 2.72 2.84
CA ASN A 35 -8.53 1.99 4.10
C ASN A 35 -7.51 2.59 5.08
N ILE A 36 -6.32 2.97 4.61
CA ILE A 36 -5.32 3.66 5.47
C ILE A 36 -5.93 4.93 6.08
N CYS A 37 -6.75 5.64 5.31
CA CYS A 37 -7.40 6.89 5.67
C CYS A 37 -8.79 6.72 6.33
N ASP A 38 -9.04 5.61 7.02
CA ASP A 38 -10.31 5.31 7.72
C ASP A 38 -11.55 5.39 6.83
N ASN A 39 -11.43 4.82 5.64
CA ASN A 39 -12.48 4.73 4.62
C ASN A 39 -13.06 6.09 4.18
N THR A 40 -12.26 7.16 4.32
CA THR A 40 -12.58 8.49 3.79
C THR A 40 -12.11 8.63 2.34
N ASP A 41 -12.76 9.53 1.60
CA ASP A 41 -12.39 9.91 0.22
C ASP A 41 -11.65 11.26 0.17
N TYR A 42 -11.24 11.83 1.31
CA TYR A 42 -10.55 13.12 1.37
C TYR A 42 -9.29 13.15 0.49
N TRP A 43 -8.53 12.04 0.49
CA TRP A 43 -7.30 11.94 -0.30
C TRP A 43 -7.56 12.07 -1.80
N ASN A 44 -8.77 11.75 -2.28
CA ASN A 44 -9.14 11.88 -3.69
C ASN A 44 -9.12 13.35 -4.15
N TYR A 45 -9.37 14.31 -3.25
CA TYR A 45 -9.23 15.74 -3.57
C TYR A 45 -7.76 16.18 -3.70
N LEU A 46 -6.79 15.35 -3.33
CA LEU A 46 -5.36 15.64 -3.45
C LEU A 46 -4.81 15.29 -4.83
N THR A 47 -5.56 14.54 -5.66
CA THR A 47 -5.17 14.12 -7.00
C THR A 47 -6.09 14.72 -8.06
N GLU A 48 -5.58 14.92 -9.27
CA GLU A 48 -6.40 15.33 -10.43
C GLU A 48 -7.35 14.21 -10.89
N SER A 49 -6.95 12.95 -10.70
CA SER A 49 -7.81 11.78 -11.00
C SER A 49 -7.38 10.53 -10.23
N HIS A 50 -8.29 9.56 -10.11
CA HIS A 50 -8.02 8.31 -9.41
C HIS A 50 -6.87 7.53 -10.09
N GLY A 51 -5.82 7.24 -9.33
CA GLY A 51 -4.61 6.59 -9.85
C GLY A 51 -3.65 7.52 -10.59
N SER A 52 -3.82 8.84 -10.54
CA SER A 52 -2.82 9.78 -11.06
C SER A 52 -1.70 10.05 -10.05
N LEU A 53 -0.49 10.33 -10.54
CA LEU A 53 0.61 10.92 -9.73
C LEU A 53 0.51 12.44 -9.63
N GLU A 54 -0.38 13.05 -10.42
CA GLU A 54 -0.52 14.49 -10.47
C GLU A 54 -1.37 14.99 -9.31
N LEU A 55 -0.74 15.79 -8.45
CA LEU A 55 -1.44 16.49 -7.39
C LEU A 55 -2.40 17.53 -7.96
N SER A 56 -3.60 17.58 -7.38
CA SER A 56 -4.54 18.67 -7.62
C SER A 56 -3.99 20.00 -7.11
N TYR A 57 -4.67 21.11 -7.40
CA TYR A 57 -4.35 22.39 -6.74
C TYR A 57 -4.33 22.26 -5.20
N ILE A 58 -5.35 21.61 -4.63
CA ILE A 58 -5.44 21.35 -3.18
C ILE A 58 -4.30 20.43 -2.74
N GLY A 59 -3.96 19.41 -3.54
CA GLY A 59 -2.83 18.52 -3.28
C GLY A 59 -1.50 19.26 -3.22
N LYS A 60 -1.22 20.12 -4.20
CA LYS A 60 -0.01 20.97 -4.29
C LYS A 60 0.09 21.89 -3.07
N LEU A 61 -1.02 22.51 -2.67
CA LEU A 61 -1.07 23.37 -1.50
C LEU A 61 -0.75 22.60 -0.20
N ASN A 62 -1.40 21.45 0.02
CA ASN A 62 -1.15 20.61 1.19
C ASN A 62 0.31 20.12 1.22
N GLU A 63 0.85 19.72 0.08
CA GLU A 63 2.24 19.26 -0.06
C GLU A 63 3.23 20.39 0.29
N SER A 64 3.03 21.60 -0.25
CA SER A 64 3.87 22.76 0.03
C SER A 64 3.85 23.20 1.49
N PHE A 65 2.71 23.03 2.18
CA PHE A 65 2.62 23.27 3.62
C PHE A 65 3.12 22.11 4.50
N GLY A 66 3.62 21.03 3.90
CA GLY A 66 4.08 19.86 4.64
C GLY A 66 2.97 19.12 5.39
N ARG A 67 1.71 19.30 5.00
CA ARG A 67 0.57 18.62 5.63
C ARG A 67 0.67 17.12 5.43
N ARG A 68 0.30 16.37 6.47
CA ARG A 68 0.29 14.91 6.48
C ARG A 68 -1.10 14.40 6.82
N VAL A 69 -1.50 13.33 6.16
CA VAL A 69 -2.76 12.62 6.36
C VAL A 69 -2.40 11.21 6.80
N TYR A 70 -2.78 10.83 8.02
CA TYR A 70 -2.35 9.58 8.66
C TYR A 70 -0.83 9.36 8.63
N GLY A 71 -0.05 10.44 8.67
CA GLY A 71 1.41 10.41 8.63
C GLY A 71 2.03 10.38 7.22
N TYR A 72 1.24 10.46 6.15
CA TYR A 72 1.71 10.46 4.76
C TYR A 72 1.48 11.83 4.10
N SER A 73 2.42 12.31 3.26
CA SER A 73 2.18 13.49 2.41
C SER A 73 1.19 13.17 1.30
N PRO A 74 0.57 14.21 0.69
CA PRO A 74 -0.19 14.04 -0.54
C PRO A 74 0.52 13.18 -1.60
N LYS A 75 1.80 13.45 -1.89
CA LYS A 75 2.56 12.62 -2.87
C LYS A 75 2.76 11.17 -2.43
N GLU A 76 2.98 10.93 -1.15
CA GLU A 76 3.10 9.56 -0.63
C GLU A 76 1.78 8.80 -0.81
N LEU A 77 0.65 9.42 -0.49
CA LEU A 77 -0.68 8.82 -0.71
C LEU A 77 -0.91 8.46 -2.19
N LEU A 78 -0.59 9.34 -3.13
CA LEU A 78 -0.76 9.04 -4.56
C LEU A 78 0.11 7.87 -5.02
N ARG A 79 1.35 7.80 -4.50
CA ARG A 79 2.26 6.68 -4.79
C ARG A 79 1.75 5.36 -4.20
N ILE A 80 1.22 5.37 -2.98
CA ILE A 80 0.59 4.20 -2.35
C ILE A 80 -0.53 3.68 -3.25
N GLU A 81 -1.43 4.55 -3.69
CA GLU A 81 -2.56 4.15 -4.55
C GLU A 81 -2.09 3.53 -5.86
N ILE A 82 -1.11 4.15 -6.51
CA ILE A 82 -0.60 3.64 -7.78
C ILE A 82 0.12 2.32 -7.64
N VAL A 83 0.90 2.13 -6.56
CA VAL A 83 1.54 0.84 -6.28
C VAL A 83 0.49 -0.24 -6.08
N PHE A 84 -0.57 0.06 -5.31
CA PHE A 84 -1.68 -0.86 -5.10
C PHE A 84 -2.36 -1.22 -6.42
N LEU A 85 -2.80 -0.23 -7.19
CA LEU A 85 -3.47 -0.42 -8.48
C LEU A 85 -2.62 -1.22 -9.46
N LYS A 86 -1.32 -0.89 -9.60
CA LYS A 86 -0.40 -1.64 -10.47
C LYS A 86 -0.19 -3.08 -9.99
N GLY A 87 -0.07 -3.30 -8.68
CA GLY A 87 0.03 -4.65 -8.10
C GLY A 87 -1.25 -5.47 -8.33
N CYS A 88 -2.40 -4.80 -8.35
CA CYS A 88 -3.69 -5.35 -8.77
C CYS A 88 -3.84 -5.46 -10.30
N GLY A 89 -2.82 -5.20 -11.11
CA GLY A 89 -2.87 -5.38 -12.57
C GLY A 89 -3.60 -4.27 -13.35
N PHE A 90 -3.93 -3.15 -12.72
CA PHE A 90 -4.52 -1.99 -13.40
C PHE A 90 -3.47 -1.19 -14.15
N SER A 91 -3.87 -0.61 -15.28
CA SER A 91 -3.14 0.50 -15.89
C SER A 91 -3.57 1.81 -15.27
N VAL A 92 -2.59 2.63 -14.88
CA VAL A 92 -2.81 3.93 -14.23
C VAL A 92 -2.35 5.09 -15.14
N PRO A 93 -3.01 6.26 -15.09
CA PRO A 93 -4.20 6.58 -14.29
C PRO A 93 -5.45 5.81 -14.75
N LEU A 94 -6.45 5.70 -13.87
CA LEU A 94 -7.70 5.01 -14.20
C LEU A 94 -8.54 5.91 -15.11
N THR A 95 -8.58 5.55 -16.38
CA THR A 95 -9.43 6.18 -17.40
C THR A 95 -10.48 5.18 -17.88
N LEU A 96 -11.42 5.62 -18.71
CA LEU A 96 -12.42 4.76 -19.32
C LEU A 96 -11.79 3.64 -20.18
N HIS A 97 -10.61 3.90 -20.76
CA HIS A 97 -9.91 2.98 -21.65
C HIS A 97 -8.71 2.27 -21.00
N SER A 98 -8.47 2.52 -19.71
CA SER A 98 -7.36 1.87 -19.01
C SER A 98 -7.62 0.38 -18.87
N LYS A 99 -6.58 -0.44 -19.06
CA LYS A 99 -6.66 -1.89 -18.83
C LYS A 99 -7.05 -2.16 -17.38
N ARG A 100 -8.07 -2.99 -17.20
CA ARG A 100 -8.56 -3.46 -15.90
C ARG A 100 -8.56 -4.99 -15.88
N PRO A 101 -8.37 -5.60 -14.71
CA PRO A 101 -8.65 -7.02 -14.52
C PRO A 101 -10.13 -7.32 -14.77
N GLU A 102 -10.45 -8.54 -15.21
CA GLU A 102 -11.84 -8.96 -15.39
C GLU A 102 -12.61 -9.03 -14.06
N ASN A 103 -11.93 -9.49 -12.99
CA ASN A 103 -12.44 -9.48 -11.63
C ASN A 103 -11.54 -8.61 -10.72
N PRO A 104 -11.83 -7.30 -10.61
CA PRO A 104 -11.11 -6.35 -9.74
C PRO A 104 -10.99 -6.74 -8.27
N THR A 105 -11.88 -7.61 -7.79
CA THR A 105 -11.95 -8.05 -6.40
C THR A 105 -11.47 -9.50 -6.20
N ASP A 106 -10.80 -10.06 -7.21
CA ASP A 106 -10.15 -11.36 -7.09
C ASP A 106 -9.13 -11.38 -5.94
N LYS A 107 -9.15 -12.45 -5.12
CA LYS A 107 -8.34 -12.49 -3.90
C LYS A 107 -6.84 -12.54 -4.18
N ASP A 108 -6.40 -13.25 -5.21
CA ASP A 108 -4.97 -13.38 -5.52
C ASP A 108 -4.45 -12.05 -6.06
N LEU A 109 -5.24 -11.39 -6.90
CA LEU A 109 -4.97 -10.05 -7.41
C LEU A 109 -4.90 -8.99 -6.30
N LEU A 110 -5.85 -9.01 -5.36
CA LEU A 110 -5.83 -8.13 -4.19
C LEU A 110 -4.63 -8.43 -3.29
N PHE A 111 -4.25 -9.70 -3.14
CA PHE A 111 -3.08 -10.10 -2.37
C PHE A 111 -1.78 -9.59 -3.00
N HIS A 112 -1.65 -9.65 -4.32
CA HIS A 112 -0.51 -9.05 -5.04
C HIS A 112 -0.44 -7.53 -4.85
N GLY A 113 -1.58 -6.84 -4.97
CA GLY A 113 -1.68 -5.40 -4.68
C GLY A 113 -1.30 -5.08 -3.24
N LEU A 114 -1.78 -5.86 -2.28
CA LEU A 114 -1.49 -5.73 -0.86
C LEU A 114 0.02 -5.90 -0.57
N ASN A 115 0.64 -6.95 -1.11
CA ASN A 115 2.06 -7.21 -0.92
C ASN A 115 2.92 -6.07 -1.48
N ALA A 116 2.64 -5.62 -2.70
CA ALA A 116 3.33 -4.48 -3.31
C ALA A 116 3.18 -3.20 -2.48
N THR A 117 1.99 -2.98 -1.93
CA THR A 117 1.69 -1.83 -1.07
C THR A 117 2.49 -1.88 0.24
N ILE A 118 2.47 -3.02 0.93
CA ILE A 118 3.22 -3.19 2.20
C ILE A 118 4.72 -3.03 1.95
N GLU A 119 5.25 -3.61 0.88
CA GLU A 119 6.66 -3.41 0.50
C GLU A 119 6.99 -1.93 0.31
N PHE A 120 6.12 -1.17 -0.37
CA PHE A 120 6.31 0.26 -0.55
C PHE A 120 6.21 1.05 0.75
N LEU A 121 5.25 0.74 1.63
CA LEU A 121 5.14 1.36 2.95
C LEU A 121 6.40 1.12 3.79
N CYS A 122 6.95 -0.09 3.79
CA CYS A 122 8.21 -0.40 4.47
C CYS A 122 9.37 0.45 3.92
N LYS A 123 9.44 0.66 2.60
CA LYS A 123 10.45 1.54 1.97
C LYS A 123 10.33 3.00 2.41
N LEU A 124 9.11 3.53 2.61
CA LEU A 124 8.90 4.90 3.10
C LEU A 124 9.46 5.11 4.52
N ASP A 125 9.46 4.05 5.34
CA ASP A 125 9.97 4.08 6.71
C ASP A 125 11.41 3.54 6.84
N ASN A 126 12.06 3.19 5.72
CA ASN A 126 13.39 2.57 5.68
C ASN A 126 13.48 1.26 6.51
N ILE A 127 12.44 0.43 6.40
CA ILE A 127 12.32 -0.86 7.08
C ILE A 127 12.39 -1.97 6.04
N PRO A 128 13.06 -3.11 6.34
CA PRO A 128 12.98 -4.28 5.47
C PRO A 128 11.54 -4.71 5.24
N ASN A 129 11.22 -5.15 4.02
CA ASN A 129 9.88 -5.66 3.71
C ASN A 129 9.48 -6.75 4.71
N VAL A 130 8.44 -6.49 5.50
CA VAL A 130 7.95 -7.42 6.54
C VAL A 130 7.29 -8.67 5.97
N MET A 131 6.92 -8.64 4.69
CA MET A 131 6.35 -9.78 3.96
C MET A 131 7.43 -10.63 3.28
N ASP A 132 8.68 -10.17 3.24
CA ASP A 132 9.77 -10.86 2.56
C ASP A 132 10.45 -11.89 3.48
N TYR A 133 9.82 -13.06 3.55
CA TYR A 133 10.39 -14.22 4.25
C TYR A 133 11.44 -14.97 3.43
N SER A 134 11.70 -14.58 2.17
CA SER A 134 12.68 -15.28 1.32
C SER A 134 14.08 -15.28 1.94
N LYS A 135 14.42 -14.20 2.65
CA LYS A 135 15.67 -14.06 3.40
C LYS A 135 15.90 -15.20 4.38
N LEU A 136 14.86 -15.73 5.02
CA LEU A 136 14.98 -16.84 5.97
C LEU A 136 15.48 -18.13 5.32
N PHE A 137 15.34 -18.26 4.00
CA PHE A 137 15.74 -19.42 3.23
C PHE A 137 17.06 -19.20 2.46
N GLU A 138 17.73 -18.06 2.64
CA GLU A 138 19.09 -17.86 2.11
C GLU A 138 20.07 -18.81 2.79
N PHE A 139 20.96 -19.42 1.99
CA PHE A 139 21.99 -20.34 2.46
C PHE A 139 23.38 -19.88 2.02
N GLU A 140 24.37 -20.10 2.87
CA GLU A 140 25.79 -19.89 2.60
C GLU A 140 26.56 -21.13 3.09
N ASN A 141 27.41 -21.72 2.23
CA ASN A 141 28.12 -22.97 2.53
C ASN A 141 27.21 -24.12 3.02
N ASN A 142 26.04 -24.30 2.40
CA ASN A 142 25.01 -25.28 2.79
C ASN A 142 24.47 -25.12 4.23
N GLN A 143 24.60 -23.94 4.82
CA GLN A 143 24.02 -23.61 6.12
C GLN A 143 23.06 -22.42 5.99
N PRO A 144 21.96 -22.36 6.78
CA PRO A 144 21.08 -21.20 6.79
C PRO A 144 21.83 -19.94 7.19
N LYS A 145 21.73 -18.90 6.37
CA LYS A 145 22.38 -17.61 6.62
C LYS A 145 21.77 -16.87 7.81
N TYR A 146 20.48 -17.10 8.09
CA TYR A 146 19.76 -16.51 9.21
C TYR A 146 19.16 -17.62 10.08
N GLN A 147 19.35 -17.51 11.40
CA GLN A 147 18.76 -18.42 12.36
C GLN A 147 17.41 -17.88 12.84
N LEU A 148 16.40 -18.74 12.88
CA LEU A 148 15.14 -18.41 13.52
C LEU A 148 15.37 -18.30 15.03
N PRO A 149 14.83 -17.27 15.72
CA PRO A 149 14.86 -17.24 17.17
C PRO A 149 14.17 -18.50 17.68
N LEU A 150 14.88 -19.27 18.52
CA LEU A 150 14.32 -20.45 19.18
C LEU A 150 13.09 -20.02 19.97
N PHE A 151 11.92 -20.56 19.60
CA PHE A 151 10.73 -20.43 20.41
C PHE A 151 10.96 -21.22 21.69
N VAL A 152 11.27 -20.53 22.78
CA VAL A 152 11.19 -21.12 24.12
C VAL A 152 9.71 -21.13 24.47
N SER A 153 9.09 -22.31 24.36
CA SER A 153 7.74 -22.61 24.84
C SER A 153 7.64 -22.52 26.35
#